data_AF-A0A948UMG0-F1
#
_entry.id   AF-A0A948UMG0-F1
#
_cell.length_a   1.000
_cell.length_b   1.000
_cell.length_c   1.000
_cell.angle_alpha   90.00
_cell.angle_beta   90.00
_cell.angle_gamma   90.00
#
_symmetry.space_group_name_H-M   'P 1'
#
loop_
_entity.id
_entity.type
_entity.pdbx_description
1 polymer ?
#
loop_
_entity_poly.entity_id
_entity_poly.type
_entity_poly.pdbx_seq_one_letter_code
_entity_poly.pdbx_strand_id
1 'polypeptide(L)'
;MVHRIEVYSKVFDARAVAAKNRLLKLDLVGSDCDLWISDVYTIDKDFSHDSLKNIASMLANPVTQSFVTKTHPSPPLSGRETRNSPTNKGELEGVFTYAIEIGFLPGVTDNIATTARESIEDLLKTKFIKEENVYSSKLFFLKGN
;
A
#
# COMPACT_ATOMS: atom_id res chain seq x y z
N MET A 1 -7.44 4.80 -17.38
CA MET A 1 -8.04 4.17 -16.18
C MET A 1 -7.06 4.35 -15.05
N VAL A 2 -7.53 4.54 -13.82
CA VAL A 2 -6.63 4.68 -12.66
C VAL A 2 -6.44 3.33 -12.00
N HIS A 3 -5.20 2.94 -11.79
CA HIS A 3 -4.84 1.72 -11.06
C HIS A 3 -4.16 2.07 -9.76
N ARG A 4 -4.27 1.14 -8.81
CA ARG A 4 -3.69 1.30 -7.48
C ARG A 4 -2.94 0.03 -7.11
N ILE A 5 -1.72 0.23 -6.63
CA ILE A 5 -0.85 -0.82 -6.14
C ILE A 5 -0.52 -0.48 -4.68
N GLU A 6 -0.90 -1.37 -3.77
CA GLU A 6 -0.54 -1.24 -2.36
C GLU A 6 0.56 -2.23 -2.05
N VAL A 7 1.67 -1.74 -1.50
CA VAL A 7 2.83 -2.52 -1.07
C VAL A 7 2.91 -2.48 0.45
N TYR A 8 2.93 -3.64 1.08
CA TYR A 8 2.91 -3.76 2.54
C TYR A 8 3.99 -4.73 3.03
N SER A 9 4.39 -4.55 4.28
CA SER A 9 5.35 -5.46 4.93
C SER A 9 4.68 -6.78 5.29
N LYS A 10 5.29 -7.91 4.94
CA LYS A 10 4.90 -9.25 5.44
C LYS A 10 5.71 -9.68 6.66
N VAL A 11 6.71 -8.90 7.03
CA VAL A 11 7.53 -9.07 8.24
C VAL A 11 7.26 -7.92 9.21
N PHE A 12 7.90 -7.94 10.38
CA PHE A 12 7.82 -6.85 11.36
C PHE A 12 8.09 -5.47 10.72
N ASP A 13 7.15 -4.53 10.90
CA ASP A 13 7.26 -3.16 10.38
C ASP A 13 7.51 -2.16 11.52
N ALA A 14 8.76 -1.73 11.65
CA ALA A 14 9.15 -0.73 12.65
C ALA A 14 8.46 0.63 12.42
N ARG A 15 8.06 0.96 11.19
CA ARG A 15 7.37 2.22 10.86
C ARG A 15 6.00 2.25 11.52
N ALA A 16 5.29 1.12 11.51
CA ALA A 16 4.00 0.98 12.15
C ALA A 16 4.10 1.17 13.67
N VAL A 17 5.12 0.57 14.30
CA VAL A 17 5.39 0.76 15.74
C VAL A 17 5.71 2.22 16.07
N ALA A 18 6.57 2.86 15.28
CA ALA A 18 6.92 4.26 15.49
C ALA A 18 5.70 5.20 15.33
N ALA A 19 4.86 4.96 14.32
CA ALA A 19 3.62 5.70 14.10
C ALA A 19 2.64 5.51 15.26
N LYS A 20 2.39 4.26 15.68
CA LYS A 20 1.56 3.94 16.84
C LYS A 20 2.04 4.67 18.09
N ASN A 21 3.34 4.62 18.39
CA ASN A 21 3.92 5.29 19.55
C ASN A 21 3.75 6.81 19.51
N ARG A 22 3.79 7.43 18.32
CA ARG A 22 3.50 8.86 18.18
C ARG A 22 2.04 9.18 18.44
N LEU A 23 1.11 8.39 17.89
CA LEU A 23 -0.32 8.58 18.10
C LEU A 23 -0.72 8.35 19.57
N LEU A 24 -0.12 7.35 20.23
CA LEU A 24 -0.29 7.10 21.67
C LEU A 24 0.13 8.30 22.51
N LYS A 25 1.28 8.91 22.21
CA LYS A 25 1.78 10.10 22.93
C LYS A 25 0.90 11.34 22.74
N LEU A 26 0.07 11.36 21.70
CA LEU A 26 -0.86 12.44 21.41
C LEU A 26 -2.28 12.13 21.92
N ASP A 27 -2.46 11.01 22.64
CA ASP A 27 -3.75 10.53 23.12
C ASP A 27 -4.80 10.33 22.01
N LEU A 28 -4.34 10.08 20.77
CA LEU A 28 -5.20 9.89 19.60
C LEU A 28 -5.69 8.45 19.43
N VAL A 29 -5.01 7.50 20.07
CA VAL A 29 -5.33 6.06 20.02
C VAL A 29 -5.10 5.41 21.38
N GLY A 30 -5.81 4.32 21.67
CA GLY A 30 -5.59 3.51 22.87
C GLY A 30 -4.38 2.58 22.74
N SER A 31 -3.88 2.08 23.88
CA SER A 31 -2.74 1.12 23.94
C SER A 31 -2.94 -0.13 23.08
N ASP A 32 -4.19 -0.55 22.96
CA ASP A 32 -4.62 -1.78 22.29
C ASP A 32 -4.89 -1.57 20.79
N CYS A 33 -4.61 -0.39 20.25
CA CYS A 33 -4.75 -0.10 18.83
C CYS A 33 -3.71 -0.89 18.02
N ASP A 34 -4.16 -1.69 17.05
CA ASP A 34 -3.30 -2.21 16.00
C ASP A 34 -3.16 -1.16 14.89
N LEU A 35 -1.95 -1.07 14.32
CA LEU A 35 -1.64 -0.14 13.24
C LEU A 35 -0.82 -0.86 12.16
N TRP A 36 -1.22 -0.69 10.91
CA TRP A 36 -0.47 -1.15 9.74
C TRP A 36 -0.21 0.01 8.79
N ILE A 37 0.89 -0.08 8.04
CA ILE A 37 1.26 0.91 7.02
C ILE A 37 1.45 0.19 5.69
N SER A 38 0.86 0.76 4.64
CA SER A 38 1.12 0.39 3.26
C SER A 38 1.63 1.60 2.47
N ASP A 39 2.59 1.36 1.60
CA ASP A 39 3.00 2.33 0.59
C ASP A 39 2.12 2.11 -0.65
N VAL A 40 1.60 3.19 -1.21
CA VAL A 40 0.61 3.15 -2.27
C VAL A 40 1.15 3.88 -3.49
N TYR A 41 0.97 3.25 -4.65
CA TYR A 41 1.26 3.83 -5.95
C TYR A 41 -0.03 3.91 -6.74
N THR A 42 -0.50 5.13 -7.00
CA THR A 42 -1.65 5.39 -7.87
C THR A 42 -1.11 5.72 -9.26
N ILE A 43 -1.52 4.95 -10.25
CA ILE A 43 -1.04 5.01 -11.62
C ILE A 43 -2.20 5.48 -12.50
N ASP A 44 -2.07 6.68 -13.04
CA ASP A 44 -3.00 7.23 -14.01
C ASP A 44 -2.48 6.96 -15.43
N LYS A 45 -2.62 5.70 -15.85
CA LYS A 45 -2.28 5.17 -17.18
C LYS A 45 -2.90 3.80 -17.29
N ASP A 46 -3.53 3.49 -18.43
CA ASP A 46 -4.19 2.20 -18.60
C ASP A 46 -3.15 1.06 -18.81
N PHE A 47 -3.27 0.01 -18.01
CA PHE A 47 -2.40 -1.16 -18.05
C PHE A 47 -3.20 -2.47 -17.97
N SER A 48 -2.73 -3.50 -18.67
CA SER A 48 -3.28 -4.84 -18.54
C SER A 48 -3.02 -5.43 -17.15
N HIS A 49 -3.80 -6.44 -16.76
CA HIS A 49 -3.62 -7.12 -15.48
C HIS A 49 -2.21 -7.71 -15.31
N ASP A 50 -1.65 -8.30 -16.37
CA ASP A 50 -0.29 -8.85 -16.36
C ASP A 50 0.77 -7.76 -16.20
N SER A 51 0.61 -6.63 -16.90
CA SER A 51 1.49 -5.47 -16.75
C SER A 51 1.45 -4.93 -15.33
N LEU A 52 0.27 -4.77 -14.73
CA LEU A 52 0.12 -4.31 -13.33
C LEU A 52 0.78 -5.26 -12.34
N LYS A 53 0.67 -6.56 -12.55
CA LYS A 53 1.34 -7.56 -11.71
C LYS A 53 2.86 -7.46 -11.81
N ASN A 54 3.40 -7.25 -13.00
CA ASN A 54 4.83 -7.05 -13.20
C ASN A 54 5.31 -5.75 -12.54
N ILE A 55 4.57 -4.65 -12.71
CA ILE A 55 4.85 -3.38 -12.04
C ILE A 55 4.86 -3.56 -10.52
N ALA A 56 3.82 -4.20 -9.97
CA ALA A 56 3.70 -4.39 -8.52
C ALA A 56 4.82 -5.28 -7.96
N SER A 57 5.22 -6.31 -8.69
CA SER A 57 6.36 -7.15 -8.33
C SER A 57 7.70 -6.43 -8.39
N MET A 58 7.86 -5.43 -9.26
CA MET A 58 9.06 -4.59 -9.33
C MET A 58 9.12 -3.62 -8.13
N LEU A 59 7.97 -3.06 -7.74
CA LEU A 59 7.88 -2.07 -6.65
C LEU A 59 8.01 -2.68 -5.25
N ALA A 60 7.73 -3.99 -5.11
CA ALA A 60 7.78 -4.69 -3.85
C ALA A 60 9.07 -5.48 -3.68
N ASN A 61 9.68 -5.43 -2.50
CA ASN A 61 10.75 -6.34 -2.14
C ASN A 61 10.19 -7.77 -1.93
N PRO A 62 10.62 -8.78 -2.71
CA PRO A 62 10.05 -10.13 -2.64
C PRO A 62 10.31 -10.85 -1.30
N VAL A 63 11.29 -10.40 -0.50
CA VAL A 63 11.67 -11.02 0.78
C VAL A 63 10.89 -10.42 1.95
N THR A 64 10.68 -9.11 1.96
CA THR A 64 10.11 -8.39 3.13
C THR A 64 8.73 -7.84 2.89
N GLN A 65 8.30 -7.72 1.63
CA GLN A 65 7.05 -7.09 1.25
C GLN A 65 6.17 -8.04 0.42
N SER A 66 4.91 -7.65 0.29
CA SER A 66 3.94 -8.20 -0.64
C SER A 66 3.11 -7.05 -1.20
N PHE A 67 2.25 -7.33 -2.18
CA PHE A 67 1.48 -6.30 -2.85
C PHE A 67 0.08 -6.78 -3.21
N VAL A 68 -0.83 -5.81 -3.37
CA VAL A 68 -2.16 -6.02 -3.94
C VAL A 68 -2.44 -4.96 -4.99
N THR A 69 -3.12 -5.37 -6.06
CA THR A 69 -3.58 -4.51 -7.15
C THR A 69 -5.10 -4.31 -7.01
N LYS A 70 -5.53 -3.59 -5.96
CA LYS A 70 -6.93 -3.33 -5.67
C LYS A 70 -7.29 -1.87 -5.92
N THR A 71 -8.53 -1.60 -6.28
CA THR A 71 -9.08 -0.24 -6.44
C THR A 71 -9.41 0.45 -5.12
N HIS A 72 -9.46 -0.30 -4.02
CA HIS A 72 -9.84 0.20 -2.69
C HIS A 72 -8.82 -0.20 -1.62
N PRO A 73 -8.64 0.64 -0.58
CA PRO A 73 -7.87 0.32 0.61
C PRO A 73 -8.16 -1.06 1.16
N SER A 74 -7.14 -1.89 1.33
CA SER A 74 -7.27 -3.17 2.03
C SER A 74 -6.08 -3.34 2.96
N PRO A 75 -6.30 -3.54 4.28
CA PRO A 75 -5.17 -3.74 5.16
C PRO A 75 -4.43 -5.01 4.77
N PRO A 76 -3.12 -5.04 5.03
CA PRO A 76 -2.36 -6.27 4.88
C PRO A 76 -3.05 -7.38 5.66
N LEU A 77 -3.20 -8.55 5.02
CA LEU A 77 -3.65 -9.79 5.66
C LEU A 77 -2.88 -9.92 6.97
N SER A 78 -3.54 -9.63 8.08
CA SER A 78 -2.88 -9.60 9.39
C SER A 78 -2.26 -10.97 9.60
N GLY A 79 -0.94 -11.01 9.79
CA GLY A 79 -0.15 -12.22 10.07
C GLY A 79 -0.47 -12.85 11.43
N ARG A 80 -1.74 -13.09 11.72
CA ARG A 80 -2.17 -14.20 12.56
C ARG A 80 -2.93 -15.14 11.64
N GLU A 81 -2.21 -16.11 11.09
CA GLU A 81 -2.84 -17.38 10.75
C GLU A 81 -3.65 -17.81 11.98
N THR A 82 -4.97 -17.70 11.93
CA THR A 82 -5.82 -18.50 12.79
C THR A 82 -5.54 -19.94 12.36
N ARG A 83 -4.67 -20.62 13.10
CA ARG A 83 -4.20 -22.00 12.80
C ARG A 83 -5.32 -23.03 12.65
N ASN A 84 -6.59 -22.68 12.87
CA ASN A 84 -7.70 -23.60 12.79
C ASN A 84 -8.89 -22.95 12.05
N SER A 85 -8.87 -22.91 10.71
CA SER A 85 -10.13 -23.01 9.97
C SER A 85 -9.89 -23.50 8.55
N PRO A 86 -10.27 -24.76 8.23
CA PRO A 86 -10.13 -25.32 6.90
C PRO A 86 -11.41 -25.04 6.12
N THR A 87 -11.73 -23.78 5.82
CA THR A 87 -12.84 -23.46 4.91
C THR A 87 -12.52 -22.24 4.06
N ASN A 88 -12.48 -22.49 2.75
CA ASN A 88 -12.59 -21.53 1.64
C ASN A 88 -11.50 -20.45 1.49
N LYS A 89 -10.75 -20.59 0.40
CA LYS A 89 -9.86 -19.59 -0.25
C LYS A 89 -10.67 -18.38 -0.73
N GLY A 90 -11.25 -17.61 0.19
CA GLY A 90 -11.98 -16.37 -0.09
C GLY A 90 -11.62 -15.32 0.95
N GLU A 91 -10.85 -14.32 0.53
CA GLU A 91 -10.87 -12.95 1.06
C GLU A 91 -11.08 -12.80 2.58
N LEU A 92 -10.05 -13.12 3.37
CA LEU A 92 -9.97 -12.59 4.73
C LEU A 92 -9.40 -11.16 4.64
N GLU A 93 -10.24 -10.21 4.24
CA GLU A 93 -9.89 -8.80 4.36
C GLU A 93 -9.60 -8.50 5.83
N GLY A 94 -8.41 -7.97 6.13
CA GLY A 94 -8.11 -7.53 7.48
C GLY A 94 -9.18 -6.52 7.90
N VAL A 95 -9.78 -6.72 9.07
CA VAL A 95 -10.78 -5.77 9.56
C VAL A 95 -10.04 -4.59 10.17
N PHE A 96 -10.27 -3.38 9.64
CA PHE A 96 -9.80 -2.12 10.20
C PHE A 96 -11.00 -1.21 10.49
N THR A 97 -10.84 -0.27 11.42
CA THR A 97 -11.88 0.71 11.77
C THR A 97 -11.69 2.02 11.02
N TYR A 98 -10.43 2.45 10.87
CA TYR A 98 -10.07 3.67 10.17
C TYR A 98 -8.93 3.44 9.18
N ALA A 99 -9.04 4.06 8.01
CA ALA A 99 -7.97 4.16 7.02
C ALA A 99 -7.63 5.64 6.82
N ILE A 100 -6.36 5.99 6.96
CA ILE A 100 -5.85 7.36 6.78
C ILE A 100 -4.84 7.32 5.65
N GLU A 101 -5.14 7.95 4.53
CA GLU A 101 -4.22 8.10 3.41
C GLU A 101 -3.59 9.49 3.41
N ILE A 102 -2.26 9.52 3.29
CA ILE A 102 -1.48 10.76 3.25
C ILE A 102 -0.69 10.77 1.93
N GLY A 103 -1.04 11.70 1.06
CA GLY A 103 -0.38 11.94 -0.22
C GLY A 103 0.17 13.36 -0.33
N PHE A 104 0.93 13.62 -1.40
CA PHE A 104 1.41 14.96 -1.73
C PHE A 104 0.28 15.86 -2.23
N LEU A 105 0.41 17.17 -1.96
CA LEU A 105 -0.51 18.17 -2.49
C LEU A 105 -0.26 18.41 -4.00
N PRO A 106 -1.27 18.88 -4.76
CA PRO A 106 -1.08 19.25 -6.16
C PRO A 106 0.06 20.25 -6.36
N GLY A 107 0.91 20.01 -7.35
CA GLY A 107 2.06 20.86 -7.67
C GLY A 107 3.31 20.61 -6.80
N VAL A 108 3.24 19.74 -5.80
CA VAL A 108 4.44 19.30 -5.05
C VAL A 108 5.14 18.19 -5.81
N THR A 109 6.47 18.27 -5.86
CA THR A 109 7.31 17.23 -6.47
C THR A 109 7.32 15.97 -5.61
N ASP A 110 6.80 14.87 -6.15
CA ASP A 110 6.87 13.54 -5.57
C ASP A 110 8.03 12.74 -6.19
N ASN A 111 9.16 12.72 -5.49
CA ASN A 111 10.35 12.01 -5.96
C ASN A 111 10.14 10.49 -6.05
N ILE A 112 9.36 9.91 -5.12
CA ILE A 112 9.09 8.46 -5.10
C ILE A 112 8.27 8.08 -6.32
N ALA A 113 7.21 8.84 -6.60
CA ALA A 113 6.39 8.62 -7.77
C ALA A 113 7.14 8.89 -9.09
N THR A 114 8.02 9.89 -9.12
CA THR A 114 8.87 10.17 -10.28
C THR A 114 9.76 8.97 -10.62
N THR A 115 10.48 8.43 -9.63
CA THR A 115 11.30 7.23 -9.80
C THR A 115 10.46 6.00 -10.15
N ALA A 116 9.29 5.83 -9.53
CA ALA A 116 8.39 4.73 -9.86
C ALA A 116 7.91 4.80 -11.32
N ARG A 117 7.55 6.00 -11.80
CA ARG A 117 7.17 6.24 -13.20
C ARG A 117 8.29 5.86 -14.15
N GLU A 118 9.50 6.37 -13.93
CA GLU A 118 10.69 6.05 -14.75
C GLU A 118 10.97 4.54 -14.77
N SER A 119 10.83 3.87 -13.62
CA SER A 119 11.01 2.42 -13.51
C SER A 119 9.96 1.65 -14.32
N ILE A 120 8.69 2.10 -14.30
CA ILE A 120 7.61 1.49 -15.08
C ILE A 120 7.86 1.67 -16.58
N GLU A 121 8.29 2.86 -17.00
CA GLU A 121 8.64 3.13 -18.40
C GLU A 121 9.77 2.22 -18.88
N ASP A 122 10.79 2.00 -18.05
CA ASP A 122 11.89 1.12 -18.40
C ASP A 122 11.48 -0.36 -18.43
N LEU A 123 10.66 -0.80 -17.46
CA LEU A 123 10.15 -2.17 -17.39
C LEU A 123 9.30 -2.53 -18.60
N LEU A 124 8.37 -1.65 -18.99
CA LEU A 124 7.38 -1.91 -20.03
C LEU A 124 7.76 -1.34 -21.39
N LYS A 125 8.89 -0.64 -21.49
CA LYS A 125 9.38 0.05 -22.71
C LYS A 125 8.31 0.97 -23.32
N THR A 126 7.53 1.63 -22.47
CA THR A 126 6.48 2.58 -22.84
C THR A 126 6.72 3.93 -22.15
N LYS A 127 6.04 4.99 -22.59
CA LYS A 127 6.15 6.33 -22.02
C LYS A 127 4.83 6.82 -21.47
N PHE A 128 4.89 7.59 -20.39
CA PHE A 128 3.75 8.35 -19.88
C PHE A 128 3.57 9.61 -20.74
N ILE A 129 2.34 9.89 -21.17
CA ILE A 129 1.99 11.17 -21.81
C ILE A 129 1.77 12.26 -20.75
N LYS A 130 1.54 13.50 -21.17
CA LYS A 130 1.44 14.66 -20.27
C LYS A 130 0.31 14.53 -19.25
N GLU A 131 -0.77 13.87 -19.62
CA GLU A 131 -1.95 13.65 -18.78
C GLU A 131 -1.84 12.40 -17.91
N GLU A 132 -0.82 11.56 -18.12
CA GLU A 132 -0.60 10.34 -17.36
C GLU A 132 0.49 10.54 -16.30
N ASN A 133 0.32 9.95 -15.12
CA ASN A 133 1.32 10.07 -14.08
C ASN A 133 1.28 8.93 -13.05
N VAL A 134 2.28 8.91 -12.19
CA VAL A 134 2.29 8.10 -10.97
C VAL A 134 2.24 9.05 -9.78
N TYR A 135 1.60 8.62 -8.71
CA TYR A 135 1.51 9.33 -7.44
C TYR A 135 1.79 8.37 -6.30
N SER A 136 2.54 8.81 -5.28
CA SER A 136 2.80 8.03 -4.08
C SER A 136 2.03 8.57 -2.88
N SER A 137 1.56 7.66 -2.05
CA SER A 137 0.92 7.98 -0.77
C SER A 137 1.27 6.91 0.27
N LYS A 138 1.01 7.23 1.54
CA LYS A 138 1.08 6.28 2.65
C LYS A 138 -0.30 6.06 3.21
N LEU A 139 -0.66 4.80 3.39
CA LEU A 139 -1.93 4.39 3.95
C LEU A 139 -1.72 3.77 5.33
N PHE A 140 -2.36 4.34 6.33
CA PHE A 140 -2.35 3.87 7.70
C PHE A 140 -3.69 3.20 7.97
N PHE A 141 -3.66 1.93 8.37
CA PHE A 141 -4.84 1.22 8.85
C PHE A 141 -4.79 1.17 10.36
N LEU A 142 -5.86 1.60 11.01
CA LEU A 142 -6.01 1.54 12.45
C LEU A 142 -7.17 0.62 12.81
N LYS A 143 -6.94 -0.23 13.80
CA LYS A 143 -7.97 -1.05 14.43
C LYS A 143 -7.89 -0.83 15.93
N GLY A 144 -8.88 -0.10 16.45
CA GLY A 144 -9.14 -0.01 17.89
C GLY A 144 -10.24 -0.99 18.28
N ASN A 145 -10.34 -1.27 19.58
CA ASN A 145 -11.55 -1.84 20.17
C ASN A 145 -12.58 -0.74 20.44
#